data_AF-R2RCG7-F1
#
_entry.id   AF-R2RCG7-F1
#
_cell.length_a   1.000
_cell.length_b   1.000
_cell.length_c   1.000
_cell.angle_alpha   90.00
_cell.angle_beta   90.00
_cell.angle_gamma   90.00
#
_symmetry.space_group_name_H-M   'P 1'
#
loop_
_entity.id
_entity.type
_entity.pdbx_description
1 polymer ?
#
loop_
_entity_poly.entity_id
_entity_poly.type
_entity_poly.pdbx_seq_one_letter_code
_entity_poly.pdbx_strand_id
1 'polypeptide(L)'
;MQIYTNNKKIESALKQKEIQELLSYFHVLPEPVILREIRKNFPQQTHLDKNLDMLIDNGIILRQSRRYQFCSEVVEDYPTTDMVKHFIQRNTETYSTEQLLVWLGEKLWSDNSGETLIADIPFPTCNRLVNKSFHLVTINCAGKLTETLPNYFENISRPKLFPQLSELIGDVNPDFFNNQIGLIIERIMADKSPRRDSIFLESLLNSGVIEKQPDWRVLISVYNEDGLLDLVQELDARTQFLFARQLAEQLLGDRESFTYLIKKKA
;
A
#
# COMPACT_ATOMS: atom_id res chain seq x y z
N MET A 1 8.51 4.22 13.16
CA MET A 1 9.53 3.81 12.17
C MET A 1 9.07 2.70 11.20
N GLN A 2 8.96 3.03 9.93
CA GLN A 2 8.77 2.13 8.79
C GLN A 2 9.91 2.34 7.79
N ILE A 3 10.33 1.28 7.10
CA ILE A 3 11.40 1.33 6.09
C ILE A 3 10.82 0.90 4.75
N TYR A 4 10.90 1.79 3.78
CA TYR A 4 10.47 1.58 2.40
C TYR A 4 11.71 1.38 1.54
N THR A 5 11.73 0.32 0.73
CA THR A 5 12.87 0.02 -0.13
C THR A 5 12.40 -0.73 -1.37
N ASN A 6 13.10 -0.49 -2.48
CA ASN A 6 12.84 -1.18 -3.74
C ASN A 6 13.46 -2.58 -3.78
N ASN A 7 14.33 -2.89 -2.82
CA ASN A 7 15.03 -4.15 -2.76
C ASN A 7 14.17 -5.21 -2.07
N LYS A 8 13.46 -6.03 -2.85
CA LYS A 8 12.59 -7.12 -2.34
C LYS A 8 13.28 -8.08 -1.36
N LYS A 9 14.59 -8.32 -1.53
CA LYS A 9 15.35 -9.18 -0.60
C LYS A 9 15.46 -8.52 0.77
N ILE A 10 15.73 -7.22 0.79
CA ILE A 10 15.80 -6.42 2.02
C ILE A 10 14.43 -6.27 2.62
N GLU A 11 13.40 -5.99 1.83
CA GLU A 11 12.02 -5.90 2.32
C GLU A 11 11.58 -7.18 3.07
N SER A 12 11.97 -8.36 2.55
CA SER A 12 11.76 -9.64 3.23
C SER A 12 12.62 -9.80 4.49
N ALA A 13 13.91 -9.44 4.41
CA ALA A 13 14.83 -9.50 5.55
C ALA A 13 14.38 -8.60 6.70
N LEU A 14 13.86 -7.41 6.41
CA LEU A 14 13.31 -6.48 7.38
C LEU A 14 12.17 -7.09 8.19
N LYS A 15 11.44 -8.08 7.67
CA LYS A 15 10.35 -8.74 8.41
C LYS A 15 10.86 -9.78 9.42
N GLN A 16 12.16 -10.11 9.42
CA GLN A 16 12.76 -11.08 10.33
C GLN A 16 12.94 -10.49 11.73
N LYS A 17 12.63 -11.30 12.76
CA LYS A 17 12.66 -10.87 14.16
C LYS A 17 14.02 -10.31 14.58
N GLU A 18 15.12 -10.97 14.19
CA GLU A 18 16.49 -10.55 14.55
C GLU A 18 16.84 -9.16 14.00
N ILE A 19 16.38 -8.85 12.77
CA ILE A 19 16.58 -7.54 12.15
C ILE A 19 15.71 -6.48 12.86
N GLN A 20 14.45 -6.80 13.15
CA GLN A 20 13.55 -5.90 13.88
C GLN A 20 14.09 -5.52 15.27
N GLU A 21 14.69 -6.47 15.98
CA GLU A 21 15.37 -6.22 17.26
C GLU A 21 16.57 -5.26 17.10
N LEU A 22 17.38 -5.43 16.05
CA LEU A 22 18.50 -4.52 15.75
C LEU A 22 18.01 -3.11 15.43
N LEU A 23 17.00 -2.97 14.56
CA LEU A 23 16.44 -1.68 14.18
C LEU A 23 15.86 -0.95 15.39
N SER A 24 15.13 -1.68 16.25
CA SER A 24 14.58 -1.12 17.50
C SER A 24 15.68 -0.63 18.43
N TYR A 25 16.78 -1.37 18.53
CA TYR A 25 17.96 -0.97 19.31
C TYR A 25 18.60 0.30 18.76
N PHE A 26 18.84 0.39 17.45
CA PHE A 26 19.44 1.58 16.85
C PHE A 26 18.54 2.82 16.92
N HIS A 27 17.22 2.64 16.83
CA HIS A 27 16.26 3.74 16.89
C HIS A 27 16.27 4.49 18.24
N VAL A 28 16.52 3.78 19.35
CA VAL A 28 16.52 4.38 20.69
C VAL A 28 17.90 4.83 21.17
N LEU A 29 18.96 4.60 20.37
CA LEU A 29 20.31 4.96 20.77
C LEU A 29 20.52 6.47 20.66
N PRO A 30 20.96 7.15 21.74
CA PRO A 30 21.21 8.59 21.71
C PRO A 30 22.54 8.93 21.02
N GLU A 31 23.49 7.99 20.98
CA GLU A 31 24.83 8.19 20.43
C GLU A 31 25.32 7.00 19.61
N PRO A 32 26.25 7.22 18.65
CA PRO A 32 26.83 6.16 17.84
C PRO A 32 27.65 5.17 18.65
N VAL A 33 27.35 3.88 18.51
CA VAL A 33 27.94 2.78 19.30
C VAL A 33 29.02 2.02 18.53
N ILE A 34 29.92 1.34 19.24
CA ILE A 34 30.93 0.49 18.60
C ILE A 34 30.45 -0.97 18.47
N LEU A 35 31.03 -1.72 17.52
CA LEU A 35 30.67 -3.13 17.27
C LEU A 35 30.72 -4.03 18.52
N ARG A 36 31.66 -3.77 19.43
CA ARG A 36 31.79 -4.53 20.69
C ARG A 36 30.56 -4.37 21.59
N GLU A 37 29.96 -3.19 21.63
CA GLU A 37 28.74 -2.92 22.41
C GLU A 37 27.54 -3.61 21.79
N ILE A 38 27.41 -3.54 20.46
CA ILE A 38 26.35 -4.24 19.72
C ILE A 38 26.43 -5.75 19.99
N ARG A 39 27.60 -6.37 19.83
CA ARG A 39 27.81 -7.80 20.10
C ARG A 39 27.47 -8.21 21.53
N LYS A 40 27.66 -7.30 22.50
CA LYS A 40 27.30 -7.53 23.90
C LYS A 40 25.78 -7.52 24.11
N ASN A 41 25.05 -6.68 23.37
CA ASN A 41 23.59 -6.60 23.44
C ASN A 41 22.89 -7.70 22.62
N PHE A 42 23.57 -8.28 21.63
CA PHE A 42 23.07 -9.36 20.78
C PHE A 42 23.96 -10.62 20.78
N PRO A 43 24.26 -11.21 21.95
CA PRO A 43 25.22 -12.31 22.06
C PRO A 43 24.74 -13.61 21.38
N GLN A 44 23.43 -13.75 21.16
CA GLN A 44 22.81 -14.94 20.57
C GLN A 44 22.59 -14.82 19.04
N GLN A 45 22.88 -13.65 18.44
CA GLN A 45 22.67 -13.45 17.00
C GLN A 45 23.90 -13.92 16.20
N THR A 46 23.86 -15.14 15.69
CA THR A 46 24.95 -15.77 14.93
C THR A 46 25.32 -15.02 13.64
N HIS A 47 24.37 -14.30 13.04
CA HIS A 47 24.56 -13.58 11.78
C HIS A 47 24.65 -12.06 11.93
N LEU A 48 24.96 -11.57 13.13
CA LEU A 48 24.96 -10.14 13.46
C LEU A 48 25.80 -9.28 12.49
N ASP A 49 27.05 -9.65 12.22
CA ASP A 49 27.93 -8.85 11.35
C ASP A 49 27.36 -8.77 9.91
N LYS A 50 26.87 -9.89 9.38
CA LYS A 50 26.25 -9.95 8.05
C LYS A 50 24.96 -9.12 7.98
N ASN A 51 24.17 -9.15 9.05
CA ASN A 51 22.96 -8.35 9.16
C ASN A 51 23.30 -6.85 9.20
N LEU A 52 24.35 -6.46 9.94
CA LEU A 52 24.83 -5.07 9.98
C LEU A 52 25.35 -4.61 8.62
N ASP A 53 26.18 -5.41 7.95
CA ASP A 53 26.69 -5.08 6.61
C ASP A 53 25.53 -4.90 5.61
N MET A 54 24.54 -5.80 5.64
CA MET A 54 23.33 -5.67 4.82
C MET A 54 22.57 -4.35 5.10
N LEU A 55 22.41 -3.97 6.37
CA LEU A 55 21.72 -2.72 6.74
C LEU A 55 22.53 -1.48 6.33
N ILE A 56 23.86 -1.56 6.36
CA ILE A 56 24.76 -0.48 5.91
C ILE A 56 24.71 -0.33 4.39
N ASP A 57 24.81 -1.42 3.65
CA ASP A 57 24.79 -1.43 2.18
C ASP A 57 23.48 -0.86 1.61
N ASN A 58 22.40 -0.85 2.40
CA ASN A 58 21.10 -0.35 2.00
C ASN A 58 20.72 0.98 2.68
N GLY A 59 21.70 1.66 3.31
CA GLY A 59 21.53 3.01 3.85
C GLY A 59 20.66 3.11 5.11
N ILE A 60 20.39 1.99 5.79
CA ILE A 60 19.54 1.96 7.00
C ILE A 60 20.38 2.26 8.24
N ILE A 61 21.60 1.74 8.27
CA ILE A 61 22.60 2.01 9.32
C ILE A 61 23.78 2.74 8.68
N LEU A 62 24.28 3.77 9.36
CA LEU A 62 25.50 4.44 8.97
C LEU A 62 26.66 3.92 9.81
N ARG A 63 27.77 3.60 9.14
CA ARG A 63 29.03 3.25 9.79
C ARG A 63 30.08 4.32 9.49
N GLN A 64 30.43 5.12 10.49
CA GLN A 64 31.44 6.17 10.39
C GLN A 64 32.43 6.07 11.55
N SER A 65 33.74 6.15 11.27
CA SER A 65 34.79 6.07 12.29
C SER A 65 34.65 4.86 13.23
N ARG A 66 34.26 3.71 12.68
CA ARG A 66 33.98 2.44 13.39
C ARG A 66 32.82 2.49 14.40
N ARG A 67 32.01 3.55 14.35
CA ARG A 67 30.77 3.66 15.10
C ARG A 67 29.58 3.45 14.16
N TYR A 68 28.52 2.87 14.72
CA TYR A 68 27.30 2.49 14.05
C TYR A 68 26.18 3.33 14.64
N GLN A 69 25.36 3.91 13.79
CA GLN A 69 24.18 4.67 14.17
C GLN A 69 23.08 4.44 13.16
N PHE A 70 21.85 4.73 13.56
CA PHE A 70 20.74 4.76 12.63
C PHE A 70 20.94 5.88 11.58
N CYS A 71 20.39 5.71 10.39
CA CYS A 71 20.44 6.76 9.37
C CYS A 71 19.69 8.01 9.85
N SER A 72 20.29 9.18 9.70
CA SER A 72 19.76 10.45 10.22
C SER A 72 18.66 11.07 9.34
N GLU A 73 18.46 10.62 8.09
CA GLU A 73 17.41 11.11 7.19
C GLU A 73 16.08 10.38 7.39
N VAL A 74 15.50 10.49 8.60
CA VAL A 74 14.14 9.99 8.86
C VAL A 74 13.13 11.02 8.36
N VAL A 75 12.17 10.58 7.55
CA VAL A 75 11.05 11.39 7.09
C VAL A 75 10.03 11.50 8.22
N GLU A 76 10.00 12.66 8.86
CA GLU A 76 9.04 13.03 9.90
C GLU A 76 7.83 13.79 9.33
N ASP A 77 8.02 14.51 8.21
CA ASP A 77 6.98 15.23 7.47
C ASP A 77 7.26 15.17 5.96
N TYR A 78 6.22 15.43 5.15
CA TYR A 78 6.33 15.40 3.70
C TYR A 78 7.06 16.63 3.16
N PRO A 79 8.18 16.44 2.42
CA PRO A 79 8.86 17.55 1.74
C PRO A 79 8.06 18.08 0.53
N THR A 80 6.98 17.40 0.13
CA THR A 80 6.16 17.70 -1.04
C THR A 80 4.96 18.60 -0.76
N THR A 81 4.86 19.15 0.46
CA THR A 81 3.66 19.87 0.94
C THR A 81 3.21 21.01 0.02
N ASP A 82 4.13 21.87 -0.42
CA ASP A 82 3.77 22.99 -1.30
C ASP A 82 3.38 22.52 -2.70
N MET A 83 4.03 21.47 -3.21
CA MET A 83 3.69 20.86 -4.50
C MET A 83 2.27 20.29 -4.49
N VAL A 84 1.91 19.56 -3.42
CA VAL A 84 0.58 18.98 -3.26
C VAL A 84 -0.48 20.07 -3.13
N LYS A 85 -0.23 21.12 -2.35
CA LYS A 85 -1.16 22.26 -2.23
C LYS A 85 -1.41 22.93 -3.59
N HIS A 86 -0.35 23.20 -4.35
CA HIS A 86 -0.48 23.78 -5.69
C HIS A 86 -1.21 22.85 -6.66
N PHE A 87 -0.94 21.54 -6.60
CA PHE A 87 -1.65 20.56 -7.42
C PHE A 87 -3.14 20.55 -7.11
N ILE A 88 -3.52 20.51 -5.83
CA ILE A 88 -4.94 20.51 -5.40
C ILE A 88 -5.61 21.79 -5.89
N GLN A 89 -5.06 22.96 -5.56
CA GLN A 89 -5.62 24.26 -5.97
C GLN A 89 -5.87 24.36 -7.48
N ARG A 90 -4.96 23.82 -8.30
CA ARG A 90 -5.07 23.86 -9.75
C ARG A 90 -6.13 22.91 -10.32
N ASN A 91 -6.34 21.74 -9.70
CA ASN A 91 -7.07 20.65 -10.33
C ASN A 91 -8.47 20.40 -9.73
N THR A 92 -8.72 20.76 -8.47
CA THR A 92 -10.02 20.50 -7.82
C THR A 92 -11.15 21.36 -8.36
N GLU A 93 -10.86 22.45 -9.06
CA GLU A 93 -11.89 23.24 -9.78
C GLU A 93 -12.40 22.51 -11.03
N THR A 94 -11.59 21.63 -11.61
CA THR A 94 -11.89 20.94 -12.88
C THR A 94 -12.30 19.49 -12.68
N TYR A 95 -11.70 18.80 -11.70
CA TYR A 95 -11.86 17.37 -11.48
C TYR A 95 -12.39 17.11 -10.07
N SER A 96 -13.28 16.13 -9.96
CA SER A 96 -13.70 15.61 -8.66
C SER A 96 -12.54 14.93 -7.93
N THR A 97 -12.64 14.89 -6.60
CA THR A 97 -11.69 14.17 -5.73
C THR A 97 -11.55 12.70 -6.15
N GLU A 98 -12.65 12.03 -6.49
CA GLU A 98 -12.65 10.63 -6.92
C GLU A 98 -11.88 10.45 -8.25
N GLN A 99 -12.06 11.35 -9.22
CA GLN A 99 -11.30 11.30 -10.48
C GLN A 99 -9.80 11.48 -10.24
N LEU A 100 -9.41 12.38 -9.34
CA LEU A 100 -8.01 12.59 -8.96
C LEU A 100 -7.43 11.40 -8.21
N LEU A 101 -8.19 10.77 -7.32
CA LEU A 101 -7.79 9.53 -6.63
C LEU A 101 -7.58 8.37 -7.61
N VAL A 102 -8.45 8.22 -8.61
CA VAL A 102 -8.28 7.21 -9.65
C VAL A 102 -7.06 7.50 -10.51
N TRP A 103 -6.86 8.73 -10.96
CA TRP A 103 -5.64 9.12 -11.69
C TRP A 103 -4.38 8.85 -10.86
N LEU A 104 -4.41 9.22 -9.57
CA LEU A 104 -3.33 8.97 -8.63
C LEU A 104 -3.02 7.47 -8.55
N GLY A 105 -4.04 6.62 -8.35
CA GLY A 105 -3.87 5.17 -8.24
C GLY A 105 -3.40 4.49 -9.53
N GLU A 106 -3.85 4.95 -10.70
CA GLU A 106 -3.57 4.30 -11.99
C GLU A 106 -2.34 4.83 -12.72
N LYS A 107 -2.00 6.12 -12.55
CA LYS A 107 -0.97 6.79 -13.35
C LYS A 107 0.23 7.25 -12.53
N LEU A 108 -0.01 7.74 -11.31
CA LEU A 108 1.06 8.35 -10.50
C LEU A 108 1.60 7.40 -9.42
N TRP A 109 0.81 6.46 -8.93
CA TRP A 109 1.20 5.61 -7.83
C TRP A 109 2.38 4.71 -8.22
N SER A 110 3.43 4.78 -7.42
CA SER A 110 4.62 3.96 -7.60
C SER A 110 5.13 3.51 -6.24
N ASP A 111 5.34 2.22 -6.04
CA ASP A 111 6.00 1.70 -4.83
C ASP A 111 7.53 1.82 -4.91
N ASN A 112 8.04 2.36 -6.02
CA ASN A 112 9.44 2.68 -6.17
C ASN A 112 9.78 3.99 -5.44
N SER A 113 10.42 3.91 -4.28
CA SER A 113 10.88 5.08 -3.50
C SER A 113 12.21 5.67 -3.99
N GLY A 114 12.77 5.16 -5.09
CA GLY A 114 14.13 5.43 -5.57
C GLY A 114 15.20 4.78 -4.70
N GLU A 115 15.38 5.32 -3.50
CA GLU A 115 16.33 4.84 -2.49
C GLU A 115 15.59 4.30 -1.26
N THR A 116 16.31 3.65 -0.34
CA THR A 116 15.72 3.23 0.93
C THR A 116 15.33 4.46 1.73
N LEU A 117 14.06 4.54 2.09
CA LEU A 117 13.48 5.64 2.83
C LEU A 117 13.03 5.14 4.19
N ILE A 118 13.33 5.91 5.23
CA ILE A 118 12.89 5.63 6.59
C ILE A 118 11.91 6.71 6.98
N ALA A 119 10.74 6.33 7.49
CA ALA A 119 9.71 7.26 7.91
C ALA A 119 9.23 6.94 9.32
N ASP A 120 8.96 7.97 10.12
CA ASP A 120 8.31 7.79 11.42
C ASP A 120 6.79 7.97 11.38
N ILE A 121 6.30 8.47 10.26
CA ILE A 121 4.88 8.49 9.92
C ILE A 121 4.52 7.27 9.05
N PRO A 122 3.33 6.67 9.25
CA PRO A 122 2.83 5.70 8.30
C PRO A 122 2.46 6.40 6.99
N PHE A 123 2.49 5.67 5.88
CA PHE A 123 2.05 6.18 4.59
C PHE A 123 0.79 5.49 4.08
N PRO A 124 -0.01 6.19 3.24
CA PRO A 124 -1.05 5.57 2.43
C PRO A 124 -0.54 4.38 1.63
N THR A 125 -1.43 3.42 1.40
CA THR A 125 -1.16 2.23 0.55
C THR A 125 -2.16 2.15 -0.58
N CYS A 126 -1.77 1.53 -1.70
CA CYS A 126 -2.65 1.32 -2.85
C CYS A 126 -2.57 -0.16 -3.27
N ASN A 127 -3.59 -0.92 -2.87
CA ASN A 127 -3.65 -2.37 -3.08
C ASN A 127 -4.57 -2.68 -4.24
N ARG A 128 -4.23 -3.73 -5.01
CA ARG A 128 -4.91 -4.04 -6.28
C ARG A 128 -5.28 -5.51 -6.37
N LEU A 129 -6.52 -5.79 -6.71
CA LEU A 129 -6.99 -7.11 -7.13
C LEU A 129 -7.25 -7.07 -8.64
N VAL A 130 -6.40 -7.75 -9.40
CA VAL A 130 -6.32 -7.61 -10.87
C VAL A 130 -6.68 -8.92 -11.54
N ASN A 131 -7.57 -8.88 -12.53
CA ASN A 131 -7.75 -9.99 -13.46
C ASN A 131 -7.74 -9.52 -14.93
N LYS A 132 -8.22 -10.38 -15.83
CA LYS A 132 -8.30 -10.10 -17.27
C LYS A 132 -9.38 -9.08 -17.64
N SER A 133 -10.50 -9.04 -16.91
CA SER A 133 -11.65 -8.18 -17.21
C SER A 133 -11.66 -6.86 -16.43
N PHE A 134 -11.04 -6.81 -15.24
CA PHE A 134 -11.10 -5.63 -14.38
C PHE A 134 -9.86 -5.47 -13.47
N HIS A 135 -9.74 -4.28 -12.90
CA HIS A 135 -8.92 -3.96 -11.73
C HIS A 135 -9.81 -3.42 -10.61
N LEU A 136 -9.73 -4.03 -9.44
CA LEU A 136 -10.35 -3.49 -8.23
C LEU A 136 -9.23 -2.92 -7.36
N VAL A 137 -9.29 -1.64 -7.06
CA VAL A 137 -8.20 -0.92 -6.42
C VAL A 137 -8.70 -0.24 -5.16
N THR A 138 -7.91 -0.31 -4.09
CA THR A 138 -8.18 0.41 -2.83
C THR A 138 -6.98 1.26 -2.47
N ILE A 139 -7.21 2.57 -2.33
CA ILE A 139 -6.25 3.51 -1.74
C ILE A 139 -6.65 3.68 -0.27
N ASN A 140 -5.74 3.38 0.65
CA ASN A 140 -5.97 3.50 2.09
C ASN A 140 -5.29 4.74 2.64
N CYS A 141 -5.93 5.39 3.61
CA CYS A 141 -5.31 6.43 4.41
C CYS A 141 -4.14 5.87 5.24
N ALA A 142 -3.20 6.72 5.63
CA ALA A 142 -2.03 6.30 6.39
C ALA A 142 -2.41 5.58 7.70
N GLY A 143 -1.80 4.41 7.91
CA GLY A 143 -2.04 3.58 9.09
C GLY A 143 -3.43 2.94 9.14
N LYS A 144 -4.28 3.14 8.13
CA LYS A 144 -5.59 2.52 7.98
C LYS A 144 -5.51 1.34 7.01
N LEU A 145 -6.27 0.30 7.29
CA LEU A 145 -6.38 -0.88 6.43
C LEU A 145 -7.80 -1.44 6.52
N THR A 146 -8.70 -0.86 5.73
CA THR A 146 -10.11 -1.25 5.68
C THR A 146 -10.27 -2.67 5.14
N GLU A 147 -11.30 -3.39 5.54
CA GLU A 147 -11.58 -4.75 5.09
C GLU A 147 -12.18 -4.78 3.67
N THR A 148 -11.34 -4.49 2.67
CA THR A 148 -11.68 -4.55 1.24
C THR A 148 -11.02 -5.76 0.58
N LEU A 149 -11.57 -6.21 -0.54
CA LEU A 149 -10.99 -7.33 -1.30
C LEU A 149 -9.53 -7.08 -1.73
N PRO A 150 -9.15 -5.90 -2.29
CA PRO A 150 -7.76 -5.65 -2.62
C PRO A 150 -6.83 -5.71 -1.40
N ASN A 151 -7.25 -5.18 -0.25
CA ASN A 151 -6.45 -5.21 0.97
C ASN A 151 -6.27 -6.64 1.49
N TYR A 152 -7.33 -7.46 1.46
CA TYR A 152 -7.29 -8.86 1.86
C TYR A 152 -6.31 -9.67 1.02
N PHE A 153 -6.42 -9.60 -0.32
CA PHE A 153 -5.58 -10.40 -1.20
C PHE A 153 -4.11 -9.97 -1.19
N GLU A 154 -3.82 -8.67 -1.06
CA GLU A 154 -2.44 -8.19 -0.89
C GLU A 154 -1.81 -8.70 0.41
N ASN A 155 -2.64 -8.98 1.42
CA ASN A 155 -2.23 -9.41 2.76
C ASN A 155 -2.71 -10.83 3.09
N ILE A 156 -2.87 -11.70 2.10
CA ILE A 156 -3.44 -13.06 2.28
C ILE A 156 -2.64 -13.93 3.27
N SER A 157 -1.35 -13.62 3.48
CA SER A 157 -0.49 -14.26 4.50
C SER A 157 -0.84 -13.87 5.94
N ARG A 158 -1.69 -12.86 6.13
CA ARG A 158 -2.11 -12.31 7.43
C ARG A 158 -3.65 -12.26 7.51
N PRO A 159 -4.35 -13.40 7.38
CA PRO A 159 -5.81 -13.44 7.28
C PRO A 159 -6.52 -12.83 8.50
N LYS A 160 -5.89 -12.87 9.67
CA LYS A 160 -6.42 -12.28 10.92
C LYS A 160 -6.65 -10.77 10.86
N LEU A 161 -6.05 -10.06 9.89
CA LEU A 161 -6.30 -8.64 9.66
C LEU A 161 -7.69 -8.39 9.06
N PHE A 162 -8.32 -9.42 8.47
CA PHE A 162 -9.58 -9.35 7.73
C PHE A 162 -10.48 -10.50 8.19
N PRO A 163 -11.05 -10.44 9.40
CA PRO A 163 -11.79 -11.55 9.99
C PRO A 163 -13.00 -11.99 9.16
N GLN A 164 -13.78 -11.06 8.61
CA GLN A 164 -14.98 -11.39 7.85
C GLN A 164 -14.62 -12.06 6.52
N LEU A 165 -13.65 -11.51 5.80
CA LEU A 165 -13.20 -12.04 4.51
C LEU A 165 -12.43 -13.35 4.68
N SER A 166 -11.59 -13.47 5.71
CA SER A 166 -10.84 -14.71 5.94
C SER A 166 -11.71 -15.88 6.38
N GLU A 167 -12.73 -15.65 7.21
CA GLU A 167 -13.69 -16.68 7.60
C GLU A 167 -14.51 -17.15 6.39
N LEU A 168 -14.90 -16.21 5.52
CA LEU A 168 -15.73 -16.50 4.35
C LEU A 168 -14.96 -17.15 3.19
N ILE A 169 -13.75 -16.67 2.89
CA ILE A 169 -12.95 -17.09 1.73
C ILE A 169 -12.07 -18.30 2.07
N GLY A 170 -11.53 -18.37 3.28
CA GLY A 170 -10.68 -19.49 3.73
C GLY A 170 -9.48 -19.73 2.82
N ASP A 171 -9.32 -20.98 2.38
CA ASP A 171 -8.21 -21.49 1.56
C ASP A 171 -8.46 -21.43 0.05
N VAL A 172 -9.52 -20.73 -0.38
CA VAL A 172 -9.88 -20.62 -1.80
C VAL A 172 -8.71 -20.04 -2.61
N ASN A 173 -8.38 -20.70 -3.72
CA ASN A 173 -7.35 -20.26 -4.63
C ASN A 173 -7.66 -18.82 -5.16
N PRO A 174 -6.70 -17.87 -5.04
CA PRO A 174 -6.93 -16.48 -5.44
C PRO A 174 -7.31 -16.29 -6.92
N ASP A 175 -6.70 -17.03 -7.84
CA ASP A 175 -7.03 -16.90 -9.27
C ASP A 175 -8.45 -17.37 -9.56
N PHE A 176 -8.86 -18.47 -8.93
CA PHE A 176 -10.23 -18.96 -9.01
C PHE A 176 -11.22 -17.95 -8.44
N PHE A 177 -10.96 -17.43 -7.23
CA PHE A 177 -11.78 -16.40 -6.60
C PHE A 177 -11.95 -15.19 -7.52
N ASN A 178 -10.84 -14.66 -8.02
CA ASN A 178 -10.80 -13.45 -8.82
C ASN A 178 -11.56 -13.60 -10.15
N ASN A 179 -11.54 -14.80 -10.76
CA ASN A 179 -12.37 -15.11 -11.92
C ASN A 179 -13.87 -15.16 -11.57
N GLN A 180 -14.25 -15.74 -10.43
CA GLN A 180 -15.66 -15.85 -10.03
C GLN A 180 -16.29 -14.48 -9.73
N ILE A 181 -15.58 -13.60 -9.01
CA ILE A 181 -16.10 -12.24 -8.75
C ILE A 181 -16.23 -11.42 -10.03
N GLY A 182 -15.37 -11.63 -11.03
CA GLY A 182 -15.49 -10.96 -12.32
C GLY A 182 -16.79 -11.27 -13.04
N LEU A 183 -17.17 -12.55 -13.07
CA LEU A 183 -18.44 -12.98 -13.66
C LEU A 183 -19.66 -12.39 -12.92
N ILE A 184 -19.56 -12.21 -11.60
CA ILE A 184 -20.62 -11.61 -10.80
C ILE A 184 -20.73 -10.11 -11.10
N ILE A 185 -19.60 -9.39 -11.07
CA ILE A 185 -19.56 -7.94 -11.34
C ILE A 185 -20.06 -7.65 -12.76
N GLU A 186 -19.56 -8.35 -13.78
CA GLU A 186 -20.01 -8.18 -15.17
C GLU A 186 -21.51 -8.38 -15.33
N ARG A 187 -22.08 -9.33 -14.58
CA ARG A 187 -23.50 -9.63 -14.61
C ARG A 187 -24.33 -8.54 -13.95
N ILE A 188 -23.91 -8.04 -12.80
CA ILE A 188 -24.57 -6.93 -12.09
C ILE A 188 -24.49 -5.66 -12.94
N MET A 189 -23.33 -5.36 -13.55
CA MET A 189 -23.16 -4.24 -14.47
C MET A 189 -24.02 -4.34 -15.75
N ALA A 190 -24.51 -5.54 -16.07
CA ALA A 190 -25.44 -5.78 -17.18
C ALA A 190 -26.91 -5.85 -16.70
N ASP A 191 -27.20 -5.26 -15.53
CA ASP A 191 -28.51 -5.22 -14.86
C ASP A 191 -29.13 -6.60 -14.65
N LYS A 192 -28.30 -7.63 -14.44
CA LYS A 192 -28.74 -9.01 -14.20
C LYS A 192 -28.43 -9.43 -12.77
N SER A 193 -29.43 -10.02 -12.12
CA SER A 193 -29.26 -10.62 -10.79
C SER A 193 -28.22 -11.77 -10.83
N PRO A 194 -27.37 -11.91 -9.79
CA PRO A 194 -26.53 -13.09 -9.58
C PRO A 194 -27.36 -14.39 -9.67
N ARG A 195 -26.75 -15.46 -10.19
CA ARG A 195 -27.46 -16.73 -10.44
C ARG A 195 -27.72 -17.54 -9.17
N ARG A 196 -26.85 -17.43 -8.19
CA ARG A 196 -26.85 -18.22 -6.95
C ARG A 196 -26.09 -17.46 -5.88
N ASP A 197 -26.46 -17.75 -4.63
CA ASP A 197 -25.66 -17.35 -3.48
C ASP A 197 -24.33 -18.11 -3.50
N SER A 198 -23.26 -17.43 -3.06
CA SER A 198 -21.92 -17.99 -2.99
C SER A 198 -21.02 -17.11 -2.14
N ILE A 199 -19.92 -17.67 -1.64
CA ILE A 199 -18.88 -16.92 -0.92
C ILE A 199 -18.30 -15.75 -1.75
N PHE A 200 -18.33 -15.86 -3.09
CA PHE A 200 -17.90 -14.79 -4.00
C PHE A 200 -18.86 -13.61 -4.00
N LEU A 201 -20.16 -13.90 -3.94
CA LEU A 201 -21.19 -12.87 -3.87
C LEU A 201 -21.20 -12.20 -2.50
N GLU A 202 -21.12 -13.00 -1.45
CA GLU A 202 -21.10 -12.52 -0.07
C GLU A 202 -19.84 -11.71 0.24
N SER A 203 -18.68 -12.09 -0.31
CA SER A 203 -17.45 -11.31 -0.13
C SER A 203 -17.50 -9.95 -0.83
N LEU A 204 -18.21 -9.83 -1.97
CA LEU A 204 -18.46 -8.54 -2.63
C LEU A 204 -19.41 -7.64 -1.82
N LEU A 205 -20.38 -8.23 -1.11
CA LEU A 205 -21.27 -7.51 -0.20
C LEU A 205 -20.50 -7.03 1.04
N ASN A 206 -19.76 -7.93 1.71
CA ASN A 206 -19.03 -7.62 2.94
C ASN A 206 -17.90 -6.60 2.71
N SER A 207 -17.31 -6.57 1.51
CA SER A 207 -16.29 -5.58 1.13
C SER A 207 -16.86 -4.27 0.58
N GLY A 208 -18.19 -4.11 0.52
CA GLY A 208 -18.85 -2.90 0.06
C GLY A 208 -18.71 -2.62 -1.45
N VAL A 209 -18.36 -3.63 -2.25
CA VAL A 209 -18.23 -3.48 -3.71
C VAL A 209 -19.61 -3.41 -4.37
N ILE A 210 -20.57 -4.19 -3.86
CA ILE A 210 -21.95 -4.25 -4.35
C ILE A 210 -22.94 -4.11 -3.21
N GLU A 211 -24.18 -3.77 -3.54
CA GLU A 211 -25.31 -3.79 -2.62
C GLU A 211 -26.51 -4.43 -3.31
N LYS A 212 -27.39 -4.98 -2.48
CA LYS A 212 -28.72 -5.43 -2.87
C LYS A 212 -29.76 -4.52 -2.22
N GLN A 213 -30.15 -3.42 -2.89
CA GLN A 213 -31.41 -2.71 -2.61
C GLN A 213 -31.72 -1.51 -3.54
N PRO A 214 -32.95 -1.42 -4.10
CA PRO A 214 -33.92 -2.50 -4.32
C PRO A 214 -33.43 -3.56 -5.33
N ASP A 215 -32.49 -3.17 -6.20
CA ASP A 215 -31.84 -4.00 -7.18
C ASP A 215 -30.36 -4.19 -6.87
N TRP A 216 -29.72 -5.14 -7.56
CA TRP A 216 -28.27 -5.32 -7.47
C TRP A 216 -27.55 -4.18 -8.16
N ARG A 217 -26.63 -3.52 -7.44
CA ARG A 217 -25.80 -2.44 -7.99
C ARG A 217 -24.38 -2.52 -7.49
N VAL A 218 -23.45 -2.04 -8.31
CA VAL A 218 -22.07 -1.76 -7.89
C VAL A 218 -22.09 -0.45 -7.11
N LEU A 219 -21.58 -0.46 -5.87
CA LEU A 219 -21.55 0.71 -4.99
C LEU A 219 -20.34 1.62 -5.23
N ILE A 220 -19.24 1.03 -5.67
CA ILE A 220 -17.99 1.74 -5.94
C ILE A 220 -18.02 2.43 -7.31
N SER A 221 -17.21 3.47 -7.47
CA SER A 221 -17.05 4.16 -8.75
C SER A 221 -16.42 3.22 -9.80
N VAL A 222 -16.98 3.22 -11.01
CA VAL A 222 -16.54 2.40 -12.14
C VAL A 222 -16.00 3.28 -13.26
N TYR A 223 -14.81 2.97 -13.75
CA TYR A 223 -14.13 3.70 -14.82
C TYR A 223 -13.70 2.74 -15.94
N ASN A 224 -13.53 3.30 -17.15
CA ASN A 224 -12.92 2.58 -18.25
C ASN A 224 -11.45 2.98 -18.38
N GLU A 225 -10.59 2.03 -18.70
CA GLU A 225 -9.14 2.26 -18.87
C GLU A 225 -8.84 3.37 -19.90
N ASP A 226 -9.61 3.42 -20.99
CA ASP A 226 -9.46 4.42 -22.06
C ASP A 226 -9.88 5.86 -21.65
N GLY A 227 -10.58 6.03 -20.52
CA GLY A 227 -11.16 7.30 -20.09
C GLY A 227 -10.47 7.93 -18.89
N LEU A 228 -9.30 7.42 -18.50
CA LEU A 228 -8.55 7.93 -17.36
C LEU A 228 -7.97 9.32 -17.67
N LEU A 229 -7.89 10.17 -16.64
CA LEU A 229 -7.23 11.46 -16.77
C LEU A 229 -5.77 11.27 -17.17
N ASP A 230 -5.25 12.21 -17.94
CA ASP A 230 -3.86 12.23 -18.38
C ASP A 230 -3.20 13.53 -17.91
N LEU A 231 -2.98 13.62 -16.59
CA LEU A 231 -2.19 14.68 -15.99
C LEU A 231 -0.73 14.24 -15.95
N VAL A 232 0.15 15.04 -16.56
CA VAL A 232 1.59 14.80 -16.55
C VAL A 232 2.21 15.43 -15.31
N GLN A 233 3.00 14.63 -14.58
CA GLN A 233 3.86 15.08 -13.48
C GLN A 233 5.23 14.45 -13.68
N GLU A 234 6.22 15.25 -14.06
CA GLU A 234 7.60 14.78 -14.18
C GLU A 234 8.28 14.94 -12.82
N LEU A 235 8.44 13.82 -12.11
CA LEU A 235 9.03 13.77 -10.78
C LEU A 235 10.09 12.66 -10.76
N ASP A 236 11.17 12.85 -9.99
CA ASP A 236 12.06 11.75 -9.67
C ASP A 236 11.35 10.72 -8.77
N ALA A 237 11.90 9.51 -8.66
CA ALA A 237 11.24 8.41 -7.96
C ALA A 237 10.92 8.72 -6.49
N ARG A 238 11.83 9.40 -5.75
CA ARG A 238 11.63 9.73 -4.33
C ARG A 238 10.52 10.77 -4.19
N THR A 239 10.57 11.83 -5.01
CA THR A 239 9.55 12.89 -5.00
C THR A 239 8.19 12.35 -5.44
N GLN A 240 8.11 11.53 -6.50
CA GLN A 240 6.87 10.89 -6.94
C GLN A 240 6.28 10.02 -5.85
N PHE A 241 7.11 9.21 -5.19
CA PHE A 241 6.67 8.36 -4.08
C PHE A 241 6.01 9.20 -3.00
N LEU A 242 6.71 10.18 -2.44
CA LEU A 242 6.22 11.02 -1.33
C LEU A 242 5.02 11.88 -1.74
N PHE A 243 5.07 12.48 -2.93
CA PHE A 243 3.98 13.30 -3.48
C PHE A 243 2.69 12.47 -3.61
N ALA A 244 2.77 11.26 -4.16
CA ALA A 244 1.60 10.41 -4.33
C ALA A 244 0.96 10.03 -2.98
N ARG A 245 1.79 9.76 -1.96
CA ARG A 245 1.32 9.43 -0.61
C ARG A 245 0.63 10.63 0.03
N GLN A 246 1.28 11.79 0.04
CA GLN A 246 0.69 12.98 0.63
C GLN A 246 -0.58 13.43 -0.11
N LEU A 247 -0.59 13.36 -1.44
CA LEU A 247 -1.77 13.67 -2.24
C LEU A 247 -2.93 12.72 -1.91
N ALA A 248 -2.67 11.41 -1.73
CA ALA A 248 -3.69 10.47 -1.28
C ALA A 248 -4.28 10.86 0.07
N GLU A 249 -3.47 11.21 1.06
CA GLU A 249 -3.98 11.66 2.38
C GLU A 249 -4.89 12.88 2.25
N GLN A 250 -4.45 13.89 1.50
CA GLN A 250 -5.21 15.12 1.34
C GLN A 250 -6.52 14.91 0.57
N LEU A 251 -6.51 14.05 -0.45
CA LEU A 251 -7.72 13.73 -1.23
C LEU A 251 -8.68 12.81 -0.49
N LEU A 252 -8.19 11.87 0.33
CA LEU A 252 -9.05 11.01 1.15
C LEU A 252 -9.75 11.79 2.26
N GLY A 253 -9.09 12.81 2.82
CA GLY A 253 -9.62 13.59 3.94
C GLY A 253 -9.95 12.68 5.13
N ASP A 254 -11.20 12.67 5.56
CA ASP A 254 -11.68 11.84 6.68
C ASP A 254 -11.96 10.38 6.32
N ARG A 255 -11.89 10.01 5.02
CA ARG A 255 -12.17 8.64 4.57
C ARG A 255 -11.02 7.71 4.95
N GLU A 256 -11.33 6.54 5.51
CA GLU A 256 -10.30 5.53 5.80
C GLU A 256 -9.70 4.92 4.54
N SER A 257 -10.50 4.82 3.47
CA SER A 257 -10.08 4.30 2.17
C SER A 257 -11.02 4.75 1.04
N PHE A 258 -10.55 4.63 -0.19
CA PHE A 258 -11.33 4.78 -1.41
C PHE A 258 -11.12 3.58 -2.33
N THR A 259 -12.22 2.91 -2.71
CA THR A 259 -12.21 1.74 -3.59
C THR A 259 -12.91 2.05 -4.89
N TYR A 260 -12.33 1.64 -6.01
CA TYR A 260 -12.88 1.83 -7.36
C TYR A 260 -12.56 0.64 -8.26
N LEU A 261 -13.30 0.54 -9.37
CA LEU A 261 -13.14 -0.49 -10.37
C LEU A 261 -12.76 0.09 -11.74
N ILE A 262 -11.69 -0.41 -12.34
CA ILE A 262 -11.34 -0.18 -13.75
C ILE A 262 -11.82 -1.37 -14.57
N LYS A 263 -12.62 -1.10 -15.59
CA LYS A 263 -12.96 -2.10 -16.61
C LYS A 263 -11.89 -2.10 -17.69
N LYS A 264 -11.33 -3.30 -17.96
CA LYS A 264 -10.42 -3.51 -19.07
C LYS A 264 -11.17 -3.71 -20.36
N LYS A 265 -10.52 -3.34 -21.47
CA LYS A 265 -11.00 -3.67 -22.81
C LYS A 265 -10.90 -5.18 -23.01
N ALA A 266 -11.99 -5.79 -23.46
CA ALA A 266 -12.03 -7.20 -23.86
C ALA A 266 -11.31 -7.40 -25.20
#